data_AF-A0A8H6DSZ0-F1
#
_entry.id   AF-A0A8H6DSZ0-F1
#
_cell.length_a   1.000
_cell.length_b   1.000
_cell.length_c   1.000
_cell.angle_alpha   90.00
_cell.angle_beta   90.00
_cell.angle_gamma   90.00
#
_symmetry.space_group_name_H-M   'P 1'
#
loop_
_entity.id
_entity.type
_entity.pdbx_description
1 polymer ?
#
loop_
_entity_poly.entity_id
_entity_poly.type
_entity_poly.pdbx_seq_one_letter_code
_entity_poly.pdbx_strand_id
1 'polypeptide(L)'
;MGSYFSSQREHGPKSDTRHTTETGPFCVVCGGPFDIEGEVYNIDPKDPQFQWLYHLRLIGNADDVYHHVVASDGHVPVNTFDQSEVFVSGPARFSLTGSGFYHVAGYNGQNDIWVDALSHIPGSGTLFPLHDCCLDISCRAIEYHHSKQEECDDKTALEVLVQLLNSCFTERQIQDGSLRSINDLFNLSSQCSVYGPRSVLALTKLEWWGGGYDRFFTNPIERVDTTAFVQRVLQSSPRTRDEPKFTEIPARKHQNLERLPKELLDEVCSYLPIPSTVALHRTSKILALQIPLDSTFWRNSLGDGSLHPHIWDLDTKRIEQQLPHPDIAPLDPTTSWDWRCAAKILAMKRFPISECDDRLVDVPAGFWNRCRIWATIEEALHQYVFE
;
A
#
# COMPACT_ATOMS: atom_id res chain seq x y z
N MET A 1 14.36 7.75 51.03
CA MET A 1 15.04 7.04 49.93
C MET A 1 14.54 5.62 49.90
N GLY A 2 13.78 5.26 48.85
CA GLY A 2 13.29 3.90 48.62
C GLY A 2 13.01 3.78 47.14
N SER A 3 13.81 2.98 46.44
CA SER A 3 13.76 2.84 44.99
C SER A 3 12.55 2.02 44.58
N TYR A 4 11.72 2.57 43.70
CA TYR A 4 10.75 1.80 42.93
C TYR A 4 11.44 1.29 41.66
N PHE A 5 12.10 0.14 41.74
CA PHE A 5 12.34 -0.70 40.57
C PHE A 5 11.08 -1.54 40.36
N SER A 6 10.18 -1.07 39.50
CA SER A 6 9.11 -1.91 38.96
C SER A 6 9.72 -2.72 37.82
N SER A 7 9.86 -4.01 38.06
CA SER A 7 10.25 -4.99 37.05
C SER A 7 9.21 -5.02 35.93
N GLN A 8 9.68 -4.91 34.69
CA GLN A 8 8.90 -5.29 33.51
C GLN A 8 8.45 -6.75 33.69
N ARG A 9 7.13 -6.95 33.79
CA ARG A 9 6.51 -8.24 33.51
C ARG A 9 5.94 -8.15 32.10
N GLU A 10 6.72 -8.64 31.14
CA GLU A 10 6.18 -9.25 29.95
C GLU A 10 5.29 -10.44 30.34
N HIS A 11 4.36 -10.78 29.44
CA HIS A 11 3.29 -11.77 29.54
C HIS A 11 1.93 -11.23 30.00
N GLY A 12 1.33 -10.42 29.12
CA GLY A 12 -0.13 -10.37 29.01
C GLY A 12 -0.69 -11.73 28.56
N PRO A 13 -1.95 -12.07 28.92
CA PRO A 13 -2.55 -13.37 28.63
C PRO A 13 -2.65 -13.59 27.11
N LYS A 14 -2.00 -14.66 26.64
CA LYS A 14 -2.08 -15.13 25.25
C LYS A 14 -3.52 -15.60 25.00
N SER A 15 -4.23 -14.93 24.10
CA SER A 15 -5.61 -15.29 23.74
C SER A 15 -5.64 -16.42 22.72
N ASP A 16 -6.65 -17.28 22.77
CA ASP A 16 -6.89 -18.32 21.75
C ASP A 16 -7.00 -17.74 20.33
N THR A 17 -7.44 -16.48 20.21
CA THR A 17 -7.42 -15.74 18.93
C THR A 17 -6.02 -15.59 18.37
N ARG A 18 -5.01 -15.31 19.21
CA ARG A 18 -3.60 -15.29 18.78
C ARG A 18 -3.16 -16.67 18.30
N HIS A 19 -3.57 -17.76 18.93
CA HIS A 19 -3.18 -19.08 18.44
C HIS A 19 -3.82 -19.45 17.10
N THR A 20 -5.09 -19.09 16.85
CA THR A 20 -5.71 -19.28 15.53
C THR A 20 -5.17 -18.33 14.45
N THR A 21 -4.73 -17.12 14.80
CA THR A 21 -4.16 -16.14 13.83
C THR A 21 -2.65 -16.28 13.64
N GLU A 22 -1.88 -16.72 14.65
CA GLU A 22 -0.43 -16.96 14.57
C GLU A 22 -0.07 -18.24 13.79
N THR A 23 -1.01 -19.18 13.65
CA THR A 23 -0.77 -20.48 12.97
C THR A 23 -1.64 -20.70 11.72
N GLY A 24 -2.51 -19.74 11.38
CA GLY A 24 -3.36 -19.81 10.21
C GLY A 24 -2.64 -19.44 8.90
N PRO A 25 -3.19 -19.83 7.74
CA PRO A 25 -2.73 -19.40 6.43
C PRO A 25 -3.32 -18.03 6.12
N PHE A 26 -2.45 -17.04 5.94
CA PHE A 26 -2.83 -15.67 5.67
C PHE A 26 -1.96 -15.06 4.58
N CYS A 27 -2.48 -14.00 3.95
CA CYS A 27 -1.72 -13.24 2.98
C CYS A 27 -0.52 -12.59 3.64
N VAL A 28 0.68 -12.90 3.14
CA VAL A 28 1.94 -12.44 3.72
C VAL A 28 2.12 -10.91 3.69
N VAL A 29 1.34 -10.20 2.86
CA VAL A 29 1.38 -8.74 2.75
C VAL A 29 0.35 -8.06 3.65
N CYS A 30 -0.92 -8.47 3.60
CA CYS A 30 -1.99 -7.75 4.29
C CYS A 30 -2.43 -8.39 5.61
N GLY A 31 -2.08 -9.65 5.85
CA GLY A 31 -2.48 -10.45 7.01
C GLY A 31 -3.92 -10.96 6.96
N GLY A 32 -4.62 -10.79 5.83
CA GLY A 32 -5.97 -11.32 5.65
C GLY A 32 -5.96 -12.85 5.59
N PRO A 33 -6.90 -13.54 6.26
CA PRO A 33 -6.96 -15.00 6.30
C PRO A 33 -7.42 -15.57 4.95
N PHE A 34 -6.92 -16.76 4.59
CA PHE A 34 -7.45 -17.51 3.44
C PHE A 34 -8.52 -18.52 3.83
N ASP A 35 -8.54 -18.95 5.09
CA ASP A 35 -9.60 -19.81 5.64
C ASP A 35 -10.74 -18.96 6.20
N ILE A 36 -11.55 -18.40 5.29
CA ILE A 36 -12.63 -17.46 5.62
C ILE A 36 -13.93 -18.21 5.98
N GLU A 37 -14.02 -19.50 5.66
CA GLU A 37 -15.22 -20.31 5.82
C GLU A 37 -15.47 -20.79 7.28
N GLY A 38 -14.53 -20.51 8.20
CA GLY A 38 -14.68 -20.84 9.61
C GLY A 38 -15.63 -19.89 10.36
N GLU A 39 -16.30 -20.39 11.41
CA GLU A 39 -17.19 -19.61 12.30
C GLU A 39 -16.49 -18.41 13.02
N VAL A 40 -15.17 -18.29 12.87
CA VAL A 40 -14.33 -17.25 13.49
C VAL A 40 -14.53 -15.90 12.83
N TYR A 41 -14.78 -15.89 11.51
CA TYR A 41 -14.90 -14.68 10.72
C TYR A 41 -16.38 -14.50 10.34
N ASN A 42 -17.03 -13.44 10.81
CA ASN A 42 -18.41 -13.13 10.43
C ASN A 42 -18.45 -12.46 9.05
N ILE A 43 -17.83 -13.11 8.05
CA ILE A 43 -17.69 -12.62 6.67
C ILE A 43 -18.75 -13.33 5.82
N ASP A 44 -19.63 -12.56 5.19
CA ASP A 44 -20.52 -13.12 4.17
C ASP A 44 -19.76 -13.21 2.83
N PRO A 45 -19.48 -14.42 2.30
CA PRO A 45 -18.83 -14.58 0.99
C PRO A 45 -19.62 -13.93 -0.16
N LYS A 46 -20.91 -13.68 0.03
CA LYS A 46 -21.76 -13.05 -0.97
C LYS A 46 -21.65 -11.53 -0.96
N ASP A 47 -21.13 -10.95 0.11
CA ASP A 47 -20.94 -9.51 0.19
C ASP A 47 -19.80 -9.08 -0.76
N PRO A 48 -20.08 -8.24 -1.78
CA PRO A 48 -19.07 -7.79 -2.73
C PRO A 48 -17.83 -7.17 -2.07
N GLN A 49 -17.98 -6.57 -0.89
CA GLN A 49 -16.86 -5.92 -0.20
C GLN A 49 -15.79 -6.92 0.27
N PHE A 50 -16.14 -8.19 0.46
CA PHE A 50 -15.25 -9.25 0.94
C PHE A 50 -14.81 -10.23 -0.15
N GLN A 51 -15.40 -10.18 -1.34
CA GLN A 51 -15.09 -11.11 -2.44
C GLN A 51 -13.60 -11.14 -2.82
N TRP A 52 -12.91 -10.00 -2.70
CA TRP A 52 -11.48 -9.91 -3.02
C TRP A 52 -10.60 -10.79 -2.13
N LEU A 53 -11.04 -11.13 -0.90
CA LEU A 53 -10.29 -12.01 0.00
C LEU A 53 -10.23 -13.47 -0.52
N TYR A 54 -11.14 -13.85 -1.42
CA TYR A 54 -11.13 -15.15 -2.07
C TYR A 54 -10.25 -15.20 -3.32
N HIS A 55 -9.73 -14.05 -3.77
CA HIS A 55 -8.87 -13.94 -4.94
C HIS A 55 -7.41 -13.98 -4.51
N LEU A 56 -6.84 -15.19 -4.45
CA LEU A 56 -5.47 -15.40 -4.03
C LEU A 56 -4.62 -16.05 -5.12
N ARG A 57 -3.31 -15.79 -5.05
CA ARG A 57 -2.26 -16.31 -5.92
C ARG A 57 -1.09 -16.77 -5.09
N LEU A 58 -0.33 -17.71 -5.65
CA LEU A 58 0.99 -18.06 -5.17
C LEU A 58 2.02 -17.39 -6.08
N ILE A 59 3.02 -16.76 -5.48
CA ILE A 59 4.15 -16.17 -6.20
C ILE A 59 5.48 -16.67 -5.65
N GLY A 60 6.52 -16.74 -6.47
CA GLY A 60 7.87 -17.13 -6.06
C GLY A 60 8.79 -17.28 -7.26
N ASN A 61 9.97 -17.86 -7.08
CA ASN A 61 10.84 -18.15 -8.22
C ASN A 61 10.27 -19.34 -9.00
N ALA A 62 10.34 -19.29 -10.33
CA ALA A 62 9.82 -20.36 -11.18
C ALA A 62 10.51 -21.72 -10.95
N ASP A 63 11.80 -21.69 -10.67
CA ASP A 63 12.60 -22.90 -10.42
C ASP A 63 12.22 -23.61 -9.11
N ASP A 64 11.63 -22.89 -8.16
CA ASP A 64 11.26 -23.44 -6.85
C ASP A 64 9.93 -24.19 -6.89
N VAL A 65 9.03 -23.87 -7.83
CA VAL A 65 7.64 -24.34 -7.88
C VAL A 65 7.52 -25.86 -7.74
N TYR A 66 8.34 -26.61 -8.48
CA TYR A 66 8.31 -28.07 -8.50
C TYR A 66 8.61 -28.70 -7.14
N HIS A 67 9.43 -28.04 -6.31
CA HIS A 67 9.78 -28.54 -4.98
C HIS A 67 8.61 -28.39 -4.00
N HIS A 68 7.66 -27.50 -4.28
CA HIS A 68 6.50 -27.25 -3.44
C HIS A 68 5.23 -27.97 -3.90
N VAL A 69 5.26 -28.70 -5.02
CA VAL A 69 4.11 -29.50 -5.47
C VAL A 69 4.02 -30.77 -4.63
N VAL A 70 2.95 -30.88 -3.83
CA VAL A 70 2.67 -32.04 -2.98
C VAL A 70 1.98 -33.15 -3.76
N ALA A 71 1.02 -32.77 -4.60
CA ALA A 71 0.27 -33.70 -5.42
C ALA A 71 -0.15 -33.03 -6.72
N SER A 72 0.09 -33.74 -7.83
CA SER A 72 -0.40 -33.37 -9.14
C SER A 72 -0.59 -34.64 -9.95
N ASP A 73 -1.69 -34.76 -10.69
CA ASP A 73 -1.95 -35.92 -11.56
C ASP A 73 -1.06 -35.88 -12.83
N GLY A 74 0.26 -35.73 -12.66
CA GLY A 74 1.24 -35.54 -13.72
C GLY A 74 1.24 -34.14 -14.35
N HIS A 75 0.62 -33.15 -13.70
CA HIS A 75 0.48 -31.78 -14.20
C HIS A 75 1.32 -30.79 -13.42
N VAL A 76 1.76 -29.71 -14.08
CA VAL A 76 2.56 -28.65 -13.46
C VAL A 76 1.70 -27.39 -13.33
N PRO A 77 1.86 -26.61 -12.25
CA PRO A 77 1.24 -25.30 -12.14
C PRO A 77 1.59 -24.43 -13.36
N VAL A 78 0.59 -23.78 -13.94
CA VAL A 78 0.80 -22.88 -15.06
C VAL A 78 1.27 -21.54 -14.54
N ASN A 79 2.40 -21.06 -15.03
CA ASN A 79 2.83 -19.68 -14.80
C ASN A 79 1.95 -18.75 -15.64
N THR A 80 1.19 -17.86 -14.98
CA THR A 80 0.38 -16.85 -15.67
C THR A 80 1.16 -15.61 -16.06
N PHE A 81 2.44 -15.55 -15.68
CA PHE A 81 3.33 -14.46 -16.02
C PHE A 81 4.27 -14.88 -17.16
N ASP A 82 4.47 -14.01 -18.13
CA ASP A 82 5.21 -14.33 -19.36
C ASP A 82 6.73 -14.44 -19.14
N GLN A 83 7.25 -13.94 -18.02
CA GLN A 83 8.68 -14.00 -17.70
C GLN A 83 9.04 -15.34 -17.03
N SER A 84 10.20 -15.88 -17.39
CA SER A 84 10.62 -17.22 -16.98
C SER A 84 11.14 -17.31 -15.55
N GLU A 85 11.55 -16.20 -14.93
CA GLU A 85 12.22 -16.21 -13.62
C GLU A 85 11.23 -16.18 -12.46
N VAL A 86 10.10 -15.50 -12.63
CA VAL A 86 9.05 -15.39 -11.61
C VAL A 86 7.84 -16.24 -11.98
N PHE A 87 7.38 -17.01 -10.99
CA PHE A 87 6.12 -17.72 -11.06
C PHE A 87 4.99 -16.90 -10.44
N VAL A 88 3.88 -16.79 -11.15
CA VAL A 88 2.58 -16.39 -10.64
C VAL A 88 1.59 -17.50 -10.98
N SER A 89 0.93 -18.06 -9.98
CA SER A 89 -0.05 -19.13 -10.22
C SER A 89 -1.30 -18.60 -10.93
N GLY A 90 -2.09 -19.52 -11.50
CA GLY A 90 -3.53 -19.29 -11.68
C GLY A 90 -4.25 -18.92 -10.37
N PRO A 91 -5.55 -18.58 -10.40
CA PRO A 91 -6.32 -18.40 -9.18
C PRO A 91 -6.17 -19.63 -8.28
N ALA A 92 -5.78 -19.40 -7.04
CA ALA A 92 -5.57 -20.44 -6.06
C ALA A 92 -6.70 -20.45 -5.04
N ARG A 93 -6.84 -21.55 -4.30
CA ARG A 93 -7.80 -21.72 -3.22
C ARG A 93 -7.11 -22.35 -2.03
N PHE A 94 -7.58 -22.01 -0.84
CA PHE A 94 -7.12 -22.62 0.40
C PHE A 94 -8.31 -23.25 1.12
N SER A 95 -8.11 -24.43 1.72
CA SER A 95 -9.11 -25.03 2.59
C SER A 95 -8.43 -25.74 3.77
N LEU A 96 -8.76 -25.29 4.99
CA LEU A 96 -8.21 -25.87 6.22
C LEU A 96 -8.78 -27.27 6.50
N THR A 97 -10.01 -27.54 6.03
CA THR A 97 -10.70 -28.83 6.22
C THR A 97 -10.16 -29.96 5.35
N GLY A 98 -9.33 -29.63 4.36
CA GLY A 98 -8.62 -30.60 3.52
C GLY A 98 -7.26 -30.97 4.09
N SER A 99 -6.22 -30.28 3.64
CA SER A 99 -4.82 -30.70 3.81
C SER A 99 -3.86 -29.62 4.32
N GLY A 100 -4.34 -28.38 4.50
CA GLY A 100 -3.46 -27.25 4.81
C GLY A 100 -2.58 -26.80 3.64
N PHE A 101 -2.90 -27.22 2.41
CA PHE A 101 -2.20 -26.87 1.18
C PHE A 101 -3.04 -25.97 0.29
N TYR A 102 -2.38 -25.31 -0.66
CA TYR A 102 -3.01 -24.45 -1.65
C TYR A 102 -3.37 -25.26 -2.89
N HIS A 103 -4.60 -25.13 -3.34
CA HIS A 103 -5.10 -25.71 -4.57
C HIS A 103 -4.92 -24.72 -5.72
N VAL A 104 -4.29 -25.15 -6.81
CA VAL A 104 -4.08 -24.35 -8.02
C VAL A 104 -4.63 -25.14 -9.21
N ALA A 105 -5.40 -24.46 -10.06
CA ALA A 105 -5.93 -25.07 -11.27
C ALA A 105 -4.83 -25.30 -12.33
N GLY A 106 -4.79 -26.49 -12.94
CA GLY A 106 -3.96 -26.78 -14.11
C GLY A 106 -4.48 -26.15 -15.42
N TYR A 107 -3.77 -26.39 -16.53
CA TYR A 107 -3.96 -25.76 -17.87
C TYR A 107 -5.40 -25.81 -18.44
N ASN A 108 -6.25 -26.73 -17.98
CA ASN A 108 -7.64 -26.89 -18.44
C ASN A 108 -8.70 -26.61 -17.36
N GLY A 109 -8.32 -26.11 -16.19
CA GLY A 109 -9.24 -25.86 -15.07
C GLY A 109 -9.84 -27.12 -14.42
N GLN A 110 -9.42 -28.31 -14.86
CA GLN A 110 -9.95 -29.61 -14.41
C GLN A 110 -8.94 -30.43 -13.59
N ASN A 111 -7.68 -30.00 -13.51
CA ASN A 111 -6.64 -30.74 -12.83
C ASN A 111 -6.33 -30.10 -11.49
N ASP A 112 -6.34 -30.93 -10.44
CA ASP A 112 -6.06 -30.51 -9.08
C ASP A 112 -4.57 -30.58 -8.81
N ILE A 113 -3.96 -29.43 -8.52
CA ILE A 113 -2.56 -29.34 -8.10
C ILE A 113 -2.51 -28.78 -6.68
N TRP A 114 -1.90 -29.53 -5.78
CA TRP A 114 -1.75 -29.16 -4.37
C TRP A 114 -0.32 -28.70 -4.11
N VAL A 115 -0.20 -27.53 -3.50
CA VAL A 115 1.07 -26.82 -3.33
C VAL A 115 1.28 -26.44 -1.85
N ASP A 116 2.47 -26.72 -1.33
CA ASP A 116 2.91 -26.36 0.01
C ASP A 116 3.68 -25.04 0.01
N ALA A 117 2.96 -23.93 0.21
CA ALA A 117 3.52 -22.60 0.26
C ALA A 117 4.07 -22.26 1.66
N LEU A 118 5.09 -21.39 1.73
CA LEU A 118 5.81 -21.00 2.96
C LEU A 118 6.56 -22.13 3.68
N SER A 119 6.61 -23.33 3.07
CA SER A 119 7.47 -24.41 3.51
C SER A 119 8.94 -24.08 3.21
N HIS A 120 9.82 -24.41 4.15
CA HIS A 120 11.26 -24.26 3.98
C HIS A 120 11.87 -25.56 3.47
N ILE A 121 12.45 -25.52 2.29
CA ILE A 121 13.21 -26.63 1.70
C ILE A 121 14.66 -26.15 1.54
N PRO A 122 15.64 -26.83 2.15
CA PRO A 122 17.03 -26.39 2.07
C PRO A 122 17.54 -26.31 0.63
N GLY A 123 18.00 -25.14 0.22
CA GLY A 123 18.57 -24.91 -1.11
C GLY A 123 17.57 -24.52 -2.20
N SER A 124 16.28 -24.40 -1.87
CA SER A 124 15.27 -23.78 -2.73
C SER A 124 14.61 -22.61 -1.99
N GLY A 125 14.02 -21.68 -2.74
CA GLY A 125 13.16 -20.63 -2.19
C GLY A 125 11.84 -21.18 -1.68
N THR A 126 10.83 -20.32 -1.58
CA THR A 126 9.46 -20.72 -1.22
C THR A 126 8.43 -20.02 -2.09
N LEU A 127 7.18 -20.47 -1.98
CA LEU A 127 6.03 -19.81 -2.59
C LEU A 127 5.27 -18.99 -1.54
N PHE A 128 4.87 -17.79 -1.93
CA PHE A 128 4.21 -16.81 -1.08
C PHE A 128 2.75 -16.65 -1.49
N PRO A 129 1.80 -16.86 -0.58
CA PRO A 129 0.40 -16.68 -0.85
C PRO A 129 -0.02 -15.22 -0.62
N LEU A 130 -0.59 -14.59 -1.65
CA LEU A 130 -1.03 -13.19 -1.64
C LEU A 130 -2.43 -13.06 -2.24
N HIS A 131 -3.19 -12.05 -1.81
CA HIS A 131 -4.38 -11.62 -2.55
C HIS A 131 -3.98 -10.90 -3.84
N ASP A 132 -4.78 -11.02 -4.90
CA ASP A 132 -4.59 -10.30 -6.18
C ASP A 132 -4.41 -8.79 -5.94
N CYS A 133 -5.26 -8.21 -5.09
CA CYS A 133 -5.14 -6.78 -4.78
C CYS A 133 -3.82 -6.43 -4.05
N CYS A 134 -3.29 -7.32 -3.22
CA CYS A 134 -2.02 -7.09 -2.55
C CYS A 134 -0.86 -7.13 -3.54
N LEU A 135 -0.93 -8.05 -4.52
CA LEU A 135 0.05 -8.15 -5.61
C LEU A 135 0.09 -6.85 -6.42
N ASP A 136 -1.07 -6.37 -6.88
CA ASP A 136 -1.20 -5.14 -7.66
C ASP A 136 -0.66 -3.91 -6.92
N ILE A 137 -1.04 -3.76 -5.65
CA ILE A 137 -0.61 -2.62 -4.83
C ILE A 137 0.91 -2.68 -4.59
N SER A 138 1.45 -3.88 -4.33
CA SER A 138 2.88 -4.07 -4.09
C SER A 138 3.70 -3.73 -5.34
N CYS A 139 3.28 -4.21 -6.51
CA CYS A 139 3.94 -3.90 -7.77
C CYS A 139 3.95 -2.38 -8.03
N ARG A 140 2.80 -1.70 -7.86
CA ARG A 140 2.72 -0.23 -8.01
C ARG A 140 3.65 0.52 -7.05
N ALA A 141 3.75 0.07 -5.80
CA ALA A 141 4.66 0.67 -4.83
C ALA A 141 6.12 0.53 -5.25
N ILE A 142 6.50 -0.64 -5.76
CA ILE A 142 7.85 -0.91 -6.26
C ILE A 142 8.15 -0.11 -7.52
N GLU A 143 7.25 -0.09 -8.51
CA GLU A 143 7.39 0.71 -9.74
C GLU A 143 7.61 2.18 -9.42
N TYR A 144 6.85 2.72 -8.46
CA TYR A 144 7.03 4.09 -8.00
C TYR A 144 8.41 4.33 -7.40
N HIS A 145 8.91 3.40 -6.59
CA HIS A 145 10.26 3.51 -6.03
C HIS A 145 11.35 3.41 -7.10
N HIS A 146 11.24 2.48 -8.04
CA HIS A 146 12.16 2.36 -9.19
C HIS A 146 12.17 3.62 -10.04
N SER A 147 11.01 4.24 -10.30
CA SER A 147 10.92 5.48 -11.10
C SER A 147 11.68 6.67 -10.49
N LYS A 148 12.06 6.59 -9.21
CA LYS A 148 12.84 7.62 -8.52
C LYS A 148 14.34 7.36 -8.50
N GLN A 149 14.79 6.16 -8.85
CA GLN A 149 16.19 5.80 -8.82
C GLN A 149 16.83 6.08 -10.19
N GLU A 150 18.03 6.65 -10.19
CA GLU A 150 18.77 6.97 -11.42
C GLU A 150 19.36 5.70 -12.07
N GLU A 151 19.60 4.65 -11.27
CA GLU A 151 20.01 3.33 -11.75
C GLU A 151 18.77 2.47 -11.98
N CYS A 152 18.45 2.25 -13.25
CA CYS A 152 17.40 1.31 -13.64
C CYS A 152 18.00 -0.09 -13.58
N ASP A 153 17.76 -0.81 -12.48
CA ASP A 153 17.86 -2.28 -12.50
C ASP A 153 16.82 -2.77 -13.51
N ASP A 154 17.21 -3.62 -14.46
CA ASP A 154 16.34 -4.14 -15.53
C ASP A 154 15.21 -5.04 -14.99
N LYS A 155 15.19 -5.26 -13.67
CA LYS A 155 14.16 -6.03 -12.98
C LYS A 155 12.80 -5.35 -12.99
N THR A 156 11.79 -6.14 -13.28
CA THR A 156 10.40 -5.82 -13.10
C THR A 156 10.03 -5.69 -11.63
N ALA A 157 8.94 -4.98 -11.35
CA ALA A 157 8.44 -4.82 -9.99
C ALA A 157 8.07 -6.16 -9.32
N LEU A 158 7.67 -7.14 -10.12
CA LEU A 158 7.32 -8.46 -9.63
C LEU A 158 8.58 -9.26 -9.22
N GLU A 159 9.66 -9.19 -9.99
CA GLU A 159 10.96 -9.78 -9.62
C GLU A 159 11.48 -9.19 -8.32
N VAL A 160 11.40 -7.87 -8.17
CA VAL A 160 11.78 -7.17 -6.93
C VAL A 160 10.89 -7.58 -5.76
N LEU A 161 9.58 -7.77 -5.97
CA LEU A 161 8.68 -8.25 -4.93
C LEU A 161 9.05 -9.66 -4.46
N VAL A 162 9.32 -10.58 -5.39
CA VAL A 162 9.75 -11.96 -5.06
C VAL A 162 11.10 -11.96 -4.35
N GLN A 163 12.04 -11.12 -4.77
CA GLN A 163 13.32 -10.95 -4.08
C GLN A 163 13.11 -10.42 -2.66
N LEU A 164 12.30 -9.38 -2.50
CA LEU A 164 11.96 -8.81 -1.19
C LEU A 164 11.35 -9.85 -0.25
N LEU A 165 10.36 -10.62 -0.73
CA LEU A 165 9.70 -11.65 0.06
C LEU A 165 10.67 -12.77 0.47
N ASN A 166 11.52 -13.23 -0.44
CA ASN A 166 12.54 -14.24 -0.14
C ASN A 166 13.59 -13.73 0.86
N SER A 167 14.03 -12.48 0.74
CA SER A 167 14.95 -11.85 1.70
C SER A 167 14.34 -11.80 3.09
N CYS A 168 13.11 -11.30 3.22
CA CYS A 168 12.39 -11.28 4.49
C CYS A 168 12.19 -12.69 5.06
N PHE A 169 11.78 -13.66 4.23
CA PHE A 169 11.58 -15.04 4.66
C PHE A 169 12.87 -15.68 5.18
N THR A 170 13.97 -15.50 4.46
CA THR A 170 15.28 -16.06 4.85
C THR A 170 15.78 -15.45 6.15
N GLU A 171 15.68 -14.13 6.32
CA GLU A 171 16.10 -13.48 7.56
C GLU A 171 15.29 -13.99 8.76
N ARG A 172 13.97 -14.14 8.60
CA ARG A 172 13.12 -14.68 9.66
C ARG A 172 13.45 -16.12 10.01
N GLN A 173 13.74 -16.96 9.01
CA GLN A 173 14.18 -18.34 9.25
C GLN A 173 15.45 -18.39 10.10
N ILE A 174 16.39 -17.48 9.84
CA ILE A 174 17.63 -17.35 10.63
C ILE A 174 17.31 -16.91 12.06
N GLN A 175 16.37 -15.97 12.25
CA GLN A 175 16.03 -15.42 13.57
C GLN A 175 15.21 -16.40 14.45
N ASP A 176 14.20 -17.07 13.89
CA ASP A 176 13.30 -17.94 14.67
C ASP A 176 13.91 -19.32 14.98
N GLY A 177 14.88 -19.78 14.18
CA GLY A 177 15.59 -21.05 14.39
C GLY A 177 14.69 -22.30 14.46
N SER A 178 13.41 -22.18 14.08
CA SER A 178 12.39 -23.22 14.16
C SER A 178 11.91 -23.59 12.76
N LEU A 179 11.71 -24.88 12.50
CA LEU A 179 11.18 -25.42 11.23
C LEU A 179 9.68 -25.12 11.00
N ARG A 180 9.09 -24.14 11.70
CA ARG A 180 7.68 -23.78 11.54
C ARG A 180 7.50 -22.83 10.36
N SER A 181 6.32 -22.85 9.75
CA SER A 181 5.93 -21.93 8.69
C SER A 181 6.00 -20.49 9.21
N ILE A 182 6.96 -19.71 8.72
CA ILE A 182 7.10 -18.29 9.06
C ILE A 182 6.23 -17.51 8.11
N ASN A 183 5.03 -17.18 8.57
CA ASN A 183 4.05 -16.49 7.75
C ASN A 183 4.11 -14.97 7.97
N ASP A 184 4.60 -14.50 9.14
CA ASP A 184 4.65 -13.08 9.49
C ASP A 184 5.94 -12.38 9.02
N LEU A 185 6.08 -12.22 7.70
CA LEU A 185 7.26 -11.60 7.08
C LEU A 185 7.44 -10.14 7.50
N PHE A 186 6.36 -9.36 7.45
CA PHE A 186 6.39 -7.90 7.64
C PHE A 186 5.97 -7.42 9.03
N ASN A 187 6.07 -8.24 10.08
CA ASN A 187 5.61 -7.91 11.44
C ASN A 187 4.13 -7.49 11.49
N LEU A 188 3.29 -8.12 10.70
CA LEU A 188 1.84 -7.95 10.65
C LEU A 188 1.16 -8.20 12.00
N SER A 189 1.77 -8.99 12.89
CA SER A 189 1.32 -9.20 14.27
C SER A 189 1.68 -8.04 15.23
N SER A 190 2.45 -7.05 14.75
CA SER A 190 2.85 -5.90 15.57
C SER A 190 1.76 -4.84 15.69
N GLN A 191 1.76 -4.16 16.85
CA GLN A 191 0.88 -3.04 17.15
C GLN A 191 1.72 -1.81 17.47
N CYS A 192 1.39 -0.68 16.84
CA CYS A 192 1.96 0.63 17.13
C CYS A 192 1.01 1.41 18.06
N SER A 193 1.54 2.12 19.06
CA SER A 193 0.72 2.97 19.93
C SER A 193 0.06 4.14 19.18
N VAL A 194 0.68 4.62 18.11
CA VAL A 194 0.20 5.79 17.34
C VAL A 194 -0.78 5.38 16.23
N TYR A 195 -0.42 4.34 15.47
CA TYR A 195 -1.17 3.92 14.27
C TYR A 195 -2.03 2.68 14.52
N GLY A 196 -1.88 2.04 15.67
CA GLY A 196 -2.60 0.82 16.05
C GLY A 196 -2.08 -0.46 15.40
N PRO A 197 -2.97 -1.45 15.25
CA PRO A 197 -2.61 -2.77 14.73
C PRO A 197 -2.22 -2.70 13.26
N ARG A 198 -1.08 -3.32 12.90
CA ARG A 198 -0.59 -3.35 11.51
C ARG A 198 -1.46 -4.22 10.61
N SER A 199 -2.05 -5.27 11.15
CA SER A 199 -2.99 -6.14 10.45
C SER A 199 -4.04 -6.68 11.40
N VAL A 200 -4.96 -7.48 10.87
CA VAL A 200 -5.94 -8.21 11.66
C VAL A 200 -5.27 -9.15 12.69
N LEU A 201 -4.06 -9.63 12.41
CA LEU A 201 -3.28 -10.50 13.29
C LEU A 201 -2.83 -9.79 14.59
N ALA A 202 -2.75 -8.46 14.56
CA ALA A 202 -2.35 -7.63 15.69
C ALA A 202 -3.53 -7.12 16.53
N LEU A 203 -4.78 -7.44 16.15
CA LEU A 203 -5.96 -6.99 16.90
C LEU A 203 -6.06 -7.68 18.25
N THR A 204 -6.43 -6.90 19.27
CA THR A 204 -6.85 -7.45 20.55
C THR A 204 -8.22 -8.10 20.42
N LYS A 205 -8.56 -9.00 21.37
CA LYS A 205 -9.87 -9.64 21.41
C LYS A 205 -11.02 -8.61 21.48
N LEU A 206 -10.84 -7.50 22.20
CA LEU A 206 -11.86 -6.46 22.31
C LEU A 206 -12.06 -5.72 20.99
N GLU A 207 -10.98 -5.35 20.31
CA GLU A 207 -11.07 -4.70 18.99
C GLU A 207 -11.71 -5.63 17.95
N TRP A 208 -11.41 -6.94 18.02
CA TRP A 208 -12.05 -7.95 17.18
C TRP A 208 -13.58 -7.96 17.37
N TRP A 209 -14.06 -8.18 18.61
CA TRP A 209 -15.49 -8.21 18.89
C TRP A 209 -16.19 -6.87 18.66
N GLY A 210 -15.44 -5.77 18.68
CA GLY A 210 -15.91 -4.43 18.35
C GLY A 210 -16.03 -4.12 16.85
N GLY A 211 -15.73 -5.08 15.96
CA GLY A 211 -15.79 -4.86 14.50
C GLY A 211 -14.55 -4.16 13.93
N GLY A 212 -13.46 -4.05 14.69
CA GLY A 212 -12.23 -3.39 14.23
C GLY A 212 -11.54 -4.08 13.04
N TYR A 213 -11.93 -5.32 12.72
CA TYR A 213 -11.43 -6.08 11.58
C TYR A 213 -12.01 -5.63 10.23
N ASP A 214 -13.19 -5.00 10.20
CA ASP A 214 -13.92 -4.68 8.96
C ASP A 214 -13.06 -3.87 7.97
N ARG A 215 -12.34 -2.86 8.48
CA ARG A 215 -11.45 -2.03 7.66
C ARG A 215 -10.25 -2.75 7.06
N PHE A 216 -9.83 -3.88 7.65
CA PHE A 216 -8.76 -4.71 7.09
C PHE A 216 -9.26 -5.63 5.98
N PHE A 217 -10.57 -5.93 5.99
CA PHE A 217 -11.25 -6.78 5.04
C PHE A 217 -11.97 -5.99 3.93
N THR A 218 -12.05 -4.67 4.02
CA THR A 218 -12.53 -3.83 2.92
C THR A 218 -11.57 -3.88 1.74
N ASN A 219 -12.12 -4.01 0.53
CA ASN A 219 -11.36 -4.07 -0.71
C ASN A 219 -10.47 -2.81 -0.89
N PRO A 220 -9.13 -2.96 -0.96
CA PRO A 220 -8.23 -1.81 -1.04
C PRO A 220 -8.19 -1.15 -2.43
N ILE A 221 -8.71 -1.81 -3.48
CA ILE A 221 -8.75 -1.26 -4.85
C ILE A 221 -10.13 -0.67 -5.18
N GLU A 222 -11.10 -0.83 -4.29
CA GLU A 222 -12.42 -0.24 -4.45
C GLU A 222 -12.31 1.29 -4.56
N ARG A 223 -12.87 1.84 -5.66
CA ARG A 223 -12.81 3.28 -5.98
C ARG A 223 -13.89 4.08 -5.27
N VAL A 224 -14.74 3.41 -4.51
CA VAL A 224 -15.89 4.02 -3.85
C VAL A 224 -15.36 4.87 -2.70
N ASP A 225 -15.95 6.06 -2.54
CA ASP A 225 -15.70 7.01 -1.45
C ASP A 225 -14.38 7.78 -1.40
N THR A 226 -13.30 7.41 -2.11
CA THR A 226 -12.06 8.23 -2.14
C THR A 226 -12.34 9.65 -2.62
N THR A 227 -13.07 9.80 -3.73
CA THR A 227 -13.50 11.10 -4.28
C THR A 227 -14.32 11.91 -3.27
N ALA A 228 -15.31 11.29 -2.63
CA ALA A 228 -16.17 11.94 -1.66
C ALA A 228 -15.41 12.33 -0.39
N PHE A 229 -14.44 11.52 0.03
CA PHE A 229 -13.55 11.82 1.13
C PHE A 229 -12.66 13.03 0.83
N VAL A 230 -12.01 13.07 -0.33
CA VAL A 230 -11.19 14.23 -0.73
C VAL A 230 -12.05 15.49 -0.83
N GLN A 231 -13.28 15.38 -1.33
CA GLN A 231 -14.24 16.49 -1.32
C GLN A 231 -14.50 17.00 0.10
N ARG A 232 -14.76 16.12 1.09
CA ARG A 232 -14.92 16.51 2.50
C ARG A 232 -13.67 17.18 3.05
N VAL A 233 -12.49 16.63 2.75
CA VAL A 233 -11.20 17.23 3.16
C VAL A 233 -11.08 18.65 2.61
N LEU A 234 -11.43 18.89 1.34
CA LEU A 234 -11.41 20.22 0.74
C LEU A 234 -12.44 21.17 1.38
N GLN A 235 -13.66 20.69 1.64
CA GLN A 235 -14.73 21.46 2.28
C GLN A 235 -14.37 21.89 3.71
N SER A 236 -13.69 21.02 4.45
CA SER A 236 -13.26 21.27 5.83
C SER A 236 -11.90 21.96 5.92
N SER A 237 -11.18 22.13 4.80
CA SER A 237 -9.89 22.84 4.79
C SER A 237 -10.10 24.35 4.80
N PRO A 238 -9.22 25.11 5.47
CA PRO A 238 -9.26 26.56 5.43
C PRO A 238 -9.23 27.05 3.98
N ARG A 239 -10.10 28.01 3.65
CA ARG A 239 -10.06 28.69 2.34
C ARG A 239 -8.92 29.69 2.34
N THR A 240 -7.74 29.22 2.03
CA THR A 240 -6.56 30.06 1.84
C THR A 240 -6.55 30.53 0.40
N ARG A 241 -6.60 31.86 0.17
CA ARG A 241 -6.26 32.38 -1.15
C ARG A 241 -4.79 32.05 -1.40
N ASP A 242 -4.52 31.33 -2.48
CA ASP A 242 -3.19 31.19 -3.08
C ASP A 242 -2.77 32.55 -3.69
N GLU A 243 -2.76 33.62 -2.90
CA GLU A 243 -2.08 34.84 -3.32
C GLU A 243 -0.58 34.63 -3.07
N PRO A 244 0.27 34.63 -4.12
CA PRO A 244 1.70 34.63 -3.92
C PRO A 244 2.04 35.89 -3.12
N LYS A 245 2.40 35.73 -1.85
CA LYS A 245 2.85 36.83 -0.97
C LYS A 245 4.13 37.51 -1.45
N PHE A 246 4.66 37.11 -2.60
CA PHE A 246 5.92 37.59 -3.15
C PHE A 246 5.68 38.69 -4.17
N THR A 247 5.32 39.88 -3.70
CA THR A 247 5.58 41.15 -4.41
C THR A 247 6.99 41.65 -4.08
N GLU A 248 7.98 40.76 -4.05
CA GLU A 248 9.37 41.15 -3.83
C GLU A 248 10.11 41.19 -5.16
N ILE A 249 10.53 42.38 -5.55
CA ILE A 249 11.43 42.60 -6.68
C ILE A 249 12.77 41.93 -6.32
N PRO A 250 13.24 40.94 -7.09
CA PRO A 250 14.50 40.27 -6.79
C PRO A 250 15.65 41.27 -6.83
N ALA A 251 16.33 41.46 -5.70
CA ALA A 251 17.47 42.38 -5.58
C ALA A 251 18.71 41.92 -6.37
N ARG A 252 18.72 40.67 -6.88
CA ARG A 252 19.84 40.08 -7.64
C ARG A 252 19.49 39.90 -9.11
N LYS A 253 20.51 40.01 -9.96
CA LYS A 253 20.41 39.65 -11.39
C LYS A 253 20.16 38.14 -11.52
N HIS A 254 19.19 37.78 -12.36
CA HIS A 254 18.85 36.38 -12.62
C HIS A 254 20.06 35.61 -13.17
N GLN A 255 20.21 34.35 -12.77
CA GLN A 255 21.30 33.47 -13.21
C GLN A 255 20.79 32.13 -13.74
N ASN A 256 21.48 31.56 -14.74
CA ASN A 256 21.23 30.21 -15.25
C ASN A 256 19.75 29.98 -15.63
N LEU A 257 19.10 28.96 -15.04
CA LEU A 257 17.70 28.59 -15.27
C LEU A 257 16.71 29.75 -15.03
N GLU A 258 17.02 30.69 -14.13
CA GLU A 258 16.16 31.85 -13.82
C GLU A 258 16.01 32.85 -14.98
N ARG A 259 16.87 32.74 -16.00
CA ARG A 259 16.84 33.58 -17.21
C ARG A 259 15.97 33.00 -18.31
N LEU A 260 15.56 31.74 -18.17
CA LEU A 260 14.72 31.12 -19.18
C LEU A 260 13.35 31.84 -19.22
N PRO A 261 12.79 32.06 -20.42
CA PRO A 261 11.39 32.43 -20.57
C PRO A 261 10.50 31.41 -19.86
N LYS A 262 9.34 31.88 -19.37
CA LYS A 262 8.40 31.03 -18.62
C LYS A 262 8.00 29.81 -19.46
N GLU A 263 7.78 29.98 -20.76
CA GLU A 263 7.36 28.93 -21.67
C GLU A 263 8.39 27.80 -21.76
N LEU A 264 9.69 28.11 -21.72
CA LEU A 264 10.74 27.09 -21.70
C LEU A 264 10.85 26.40 -20.34
N LEU A 265 10.58 27.11 -19.24
CA LEU A 265 10.52 26.51 -17.92
C LEU A 265 9.30 25.61 -17.75
N ASP A 266 8.15 26.00 -18.29
CA ASP A 266 6.93 25.19 -18.30
C ASP A 266 7.17 23.90 -19.10
N GLU A 267 7.80 24.00 -20.28
CA GLU A 267 8.20 22.84 -21.08
C GLU A 267 9.19 21.94 -20.32
N VAL A 268 10.22 22.50 -19.68
CA VAL A 268 11.16 21.72 -18.85
C VAL A 268 10.42 21.02 -17.71
N CYS A 269 9.54 21.73 -16.98
CA CYS A 269 8.75 21.17 -15.89
C CYS A 269 7.83 20.05 -16.37
N SER A 270 7.36 20.06 -17.63
CA SER A 270 6.51 19.00 -18.19
C SER A 270 7.23 17.65 -18.33
N TYR A 271 8.56 17.64 -18.46
CA TYR A 271 9.38 16.42 -18.48
C TYR A 271 9.93 16.03 -17.12
N LEU A 272 9.78 16.89 -16.11
CA LEU A 272 10.29 16.62 -14.77
C LEU A 272 9.25 15.87 -13.92
N PRO A 273 9.68 14.89 -13.11
CA PRO A 273 8.84 14.35 -12.06
C PRO A 273 8.38 15.46 -11.10
N ILE A 274 7.15 15.34 -10.60
CA ILE A 274 6.56 16.31 -9.65
C ILE A 274 7.47 16.66 -8.47
N PRO A 275 8.17 15.71 -7.82
CA PRO A 275 9.12 16.04 -6.75
C PRO A 275 10.25 16.99 -7.21
N SER A 276 10.75 16.80 -8.43
CA SER A 276 11.80 17.63 -9.02
C SER A 276 11.28 19.03 -9.35
N THR A 277 10.05 19.15 -9.84
CA THR A 277 9.38 20.46 -10.05
C THR A 277 9.18 21.20 -8.74
N VAL A 278 8.74 20.52 -7.68
CA VAL A 278 8.61 21.11 -6.33
C VAL A 278 9.99 21.50 -5.78
N ALA A 279 11.03 20.69 -5.99
CA ALA A 279 12.39 21.03 -5.60
C ALA A 279 12.90 22.27 -6.34
N LEU A 280 12.69 22.34 -7.65
CA LEU A 280 13.08 23.47 -8.50
C LEU A 280 12.42 24.77 -8.03
N HIS A 281 11.12 24.75 -7.75
CA HIS A 281 10.39 25.87 -7.15
C HIS A 281 11.02 26.35 -5.83
N ARG A 282 11.55 25.44 -5.00
CA ARG A 282 12.16 25.77 -3.70
C ARG A 282 13.61 26.27 -3.80
N THR A 283 14.26 26.15 -4.96
CA THR A 283 15.68 26.52 -5.09
C THR A 283 15.92 28.03 -5.12
N SER A 284 14.96 28.83 -5.61
CA SER A 284 15.08 30.29 -5.63
C SER A 284 13.74 31.01 -5.65
N LYS A 285 13.73 32.26 -5.15
CA LYS A 285 12.54 33.12 -5.22
C LYS A 285 12.09 33.40 -6.66
N ILE A 286 13.01 33.47 -7.61
CA ILE A 286 12.68 33.74 -9.02
C ILE A 286 12.02 32.52 -9.66
N LEU A 287 12.56 31.33 -9.42
CA LEU A 287 11.95 30.08 -9.87
C LEU A 287 10.60 29.84 -9.18
N ALA A 288 10.46 30.24 -7.91
CA ALA A 288 9.18 30.19 -7.22
C ALA A 288 8.10 31.07 -7.86
N LEU A 289 8.49 32.22 -8.45
CA LEU A 289 7.59 33.11 -9.19
C LEU A 289 7.27 32.59 -10.60
N GLN A 290 8.23 31.93 -11.25
CA GLN A 290 8.08 31.43 -12.63
C GLN A 290 7.37 30.07 -12.68
N ILE A 291 7.54 29.22 -11.65
CA ILE A 291 6.97 27.87 -11.53
C ILE A 291 5.94 27.90 -10.40
N PRO A 292 4.69 28.34 -10.66
CA PRO A 292 3.68 28.44 -9.61
C PRO A 292 3.25 27.04 -9.13
N LEU A 293 3.38 26.79 -7.83
CA LEU A 293 2.75 25.62 -7.17
C LEU A 293 1.36 26.03 -6.65
N ASP A 294 0.51 26.46 -7.57
CA ASP A 294 -0.86 26.90 -7.28
C ASP A 294 -1.83 25.72 -7.09
N SER A 295 -3.07 26.03 -6.73
CA SER A 295 -4.14 25.02 -6.60
C SER A 295 -4.31 24.14 -7.85
N THR A 296 -4.09 24.67 -9.05
CA THR A 296 -4.17 23.90 -10.31
C THR A 296 -3.07 22.85 -10.39
N PHE A 297 -1.83 23.21 -10.03
CA PHE A 297 -0.71 22.27 -9.94
C PHE A 297 -1.03 21.12 -8.99
N TRP A 298 -1.46 21.42 -7.75
CA TRP A 298 -1.74 20.38 -6.75
C TRP A 298 -2.91 19.50 -7.16
N ARG A 299 -3.99 20.09 -7.69
CA ARG A 299 -5.14 19.35 -8.20
C ARG A 299 -4.75 18.39 -9.32
N ASN A 300 -4.06 18.88 -10.35
CA ASN A 300 -3.70 18.08 -11.51
C ASN A 300 -2.78 16.92 -11.09
N SER A 301 -1.77 17.23 -10.27
CA SER A 301 -0.80 16.23 -9.79
C SER A 301 -1.42 15.20 -8.83
N LEU A 302 -2.50 15.54 -8.13
CA LEU A 302 -3.28 14.59 -7.35
C LEU A 302 -4.17 13.72 -8.24
N GLY A 303 -4.82 14.32 -9.26
CA GLY A 303 -5.78 13.64 -10.12
C GLY A 303 -5.15 12.61 -11.06
N ASP A 304 -3.92 12.83 -11.50
CA ASP A 304 -3.17 11.86 -12.31
C ASP A 304 -2.32 10.88 -11.47
N GLY A 305 -2.32 11.02 -10.14
CA GLY A 305 -1.56 10.19 -9.20
C GLY A 305 -0.05 10.47 -9.18
N SER A 306 0.45 11.44 -9.95
CA SER A 306 1.89 11.74 -10.04
C SER A 306 2.47 12.30 -8.73
N LEU A 307 1.64 12.95 -7.91
CA LEU A 307 2.03 13.45 -6.60
C LEU A 307 2.01 12.36 -5.52
N HIS A 308 0.92 11.59 -5.48
CA HIS A 308 0.67 10.55 -4.49
C HIS A 308 0.27 9.26 -5.21
N PRO A 309 1.23 8.37 -5.47
CA PRO A 309 1.02 7.20 -6.32
C PRO A 309 0.04 6.19 -5.72
N HIS A 310 -0.22 6.24 -4.41
CA HIS A 310 -1.23 5.44 -3.72
C HIS A 310 -2.67 5.97 -3.91
N ILE A 311 -2.84 7.06 -4.67
CA ILE A 311 -4.12 7.73 -4.96
C ILE A 311 -4.30 7.80 -6.49
N TRP A 312 -4.43 6.64 -7.13
CA TRP A 312 -4.55 6.55 -8.59
C TRP A 312 -5.98 6.62 -9.12
N ASP A 313 -6.98 6.67 -8.23
CA ASP A 313 -8.40 6.56 -8.54
C ASP A 313 -9.17 7.88 -8.32
N LEU A 314 -8.46 9.00 -8.14
CA LEU A 314 -9.08 10.28 -7.84
C LEU A 314 -9.65 10.97 -9.09
N ASP A 315 -10.97 11.04 -9.18
CA ASP A 315 -11.66 11.85 -10.18
C ASP A 315 -11.81 13.31 -9.73
N THR A 316 -10.81 14.14 -10.04
CA THR A 316 -10.80 15.57 -9.70
C THR A 316 -11.93 16.35 -10.38
N LYS A 317 -12.34 15.95 -11.59
CA LYS A 317 -13.45 16.60 -12.31
C LYS A 317 -14.77 16.39 -11.60
N ARG A 318 -15.00 15.17 -11.09
CA ARG A 318 -16.21 14.86 -10.31
C ARG A 318 -16.24 15.62 -8.98
N ILE A 319 -15.09 15.77 -8.31
CA ILE A 319 -15.00 16.58 -7.08
C ILE A 319 -15.46 18.01 -7.36
N GLU A 320 -14.92 18.63 -8.41
CA GLU A 320 -15.24 20.02 -8.76
C GLU A 320 -16.72 20.23 -9.08
N GLN A 321 -17.34 19.29 -9.80
CA GLN A 321 -18.78 19.35 -10.11
C GLN A 321 -19.65 19.32 -8.84
N GLN A 322 -19.17 18.70 -7.77
CA GLN A 322 -19.91 18.51 -6.52
C GLN A 322 -19.56 19.56 -5.45
N LEU A 323 -18.51 20.36 -5.65
CA LEU A 323 -18.16 21.43 -4.74
C LEU A 323 -19.13 22.62 -4.91
N PRO A 324 -19.57 23.25 -3.79
CA PRO A 324 -20.40 24.44 -3.85
C PRO A 324 -19.71 25.53 -4.67
N HIS A 325 -20.42 26.10 -5.64
CA HIS A 325 -19.90 27.24 -6.39
C HIS A 325 -19.82 28.43 -5.42
N PRO A 326 -18.66 29.11 -5.30
CA PRO A 326 -18.56 30.26 -4.43
C PRO A 326 -19.50 31.38 -4.92
N ASP A 327 -20.36 31.88 -4.03
CA ASP A 327 -21.33 32.98 -4.29
C ASP A 327 -20.68 34.31 -4.71
N ILE A 328 -19.35 34.42 -4.59
CA ILE A 328 -18.57 35.61 -4.95
C ILE A 328 -17.76 35.23 -6.16
N ALA A 329 -18.14 35.71 -7.36
CA ALA A 329 -17.46 35.44 -8.62
C ALA A 329 -15.93 35.54 -8.50
N PRO A 330 -15.20 34.41 -8.42
CA PRO A 330 -13.82 34.37 -8.84
C PRO A 330 -13.85 34.00 -10.32
N LEU A 331 -12.95 34.55 -11.12
CA LEU A 331 -12.86 34.19 -12.55
C LEU A 331 -12.50 32.71 -12.77
N ASP A 332 -12.22 31.94 -11.71
CA ASP A 332 -11.93 30.51 -11.75
C ASP A 332 -12.37 29.79 -10.43
N PRO A 333 -13.37 28.89 -10.44
CA PRO A 333 -13.83 28.14 -9.26
C PRO A 333 -12.76 27.22 -8.65
N THR A 334 -11.66 26.97 -9.37
CA THR A 334 -10.56 26.11 -8.91
C THR A 334 -9.61 26.84 -7.94
N THR A 335 -9.63 28.17 -7.93
CA THR A 335 -8.80 29.03 -7.05
C THR A 335 -9.34 29.18 -5.63
N SER A 336 -10.55 28.69 -5.33
CA SER A 336 -11.18 28.85 -4.01
C SER A 336 -10.89 27.73 -3.02
N TRP A 337 -10.32 26.61 -3.48
CA TRP A 337 -10.13 25.40 -2.67
C TRP A 337 -8.65 25.08 -2.49
N ASP A 338 -8.23 24.86 -1.23
CA ASP A 338 -6.82 24.60 -0.91
C ASP A 338 -6.43 23.14 -1.21
N TRP A 339 -6.20 22.88 -2.51
CA TRP A 339 -5.71 21.58 -3.00
C TRP A 339 -4.33 21.22 -2.45
N ARG A 340 -3.52 22.20 -2.06
CA ARG A 340 -2.22 21.97 -1.42
C ARG A 340 -2.39 21.36 -0.03
N CYS A 341 -3.36 21.84 0.74
CA CYS A 341 -3.66 21.31 2.06
C CYS A 341 -4.21 19.89 1.95
N ALA A 342 -5.15 19.65 1.03
CA ALA A 342 -5.65 18.31 0.73
C ALA A 342 -4.51 17.36 0.35
N ALA A 343 -3.62 17.78 -0.57
CA ALA A 343 -2.44 16.99 -0.94
C ALA A 343 -1.60 16.60 0.27
N LYS A 344 -1.24 17.56 1.14
CA LYS A 344 -0.43 17.28 2.33
C LYS A 344 -1.05 16.25 3.27
N ILE A 345 -2.37 16.32 3.46
CA ILE A 345 -3.11 15.38 4.31
C ILE A 345 -3.11 13.99 3.66
N LEU A 346 -3.40 13.94 2.37
CA LEU A 346 -3.48 12.70 1.59
C LEU A 346 -2.12 12.03 1.35
N ALA A 347 -1.02 12.79 1.50
CA ALA A 347 0.34 12.26 1.51
C ALA A 347 0.56 11.24 2.65
N MET A 348 -0.25 11.31 3.71
CA MET A 348 -0.16 10.40 4.84
C MET A 348 -0.56 8.98 4.39
N LYS A 349 0.39 8.05 4.48
CA LYS A 349 0.16 6.61 4.21
C LYS A 349 -0.21 5.84 5.47
N ARG A 350 -0.12 6.49 6.64
CA ARG A 350 -0.55 5.97 7.94
C ARG A 350 -1.42 6.99 8.64
N PHE A 351 -2.58 6.55 9.08
CA PHE A 351 -3.58 7.37 9.75
C PHE A 351 -3.51 7.11 11.27
N PRO A 352 -3.23 8.12 12.11
CA PRO A 352 -3.16 7.98 13.56
C PRO A 352 -4.51 7.56 14.16
N ILE A 353 -4.49 6.80 15.26
CA ILE A 353 -5.71 6.45 16.02
C ILE A 353 -6.12 7.59 16.97
N SER A 354 -5.14 8.32 17.52
CA SER A 354 -5.34 9.44 18.44
C SER A 354 -4.68 10.71 17.87
N GLU A 355 -5.18 11.88 18.27
CA GLU A 355 -4.67 13.19 17.79
C GLU A 355 -4.79 13.36 16.27
N CYS A 356 -5.81 12.74 15.69
CA CYS A 356 -6.08 12.80 14.27
C CYS A 356 -6.58 14.20 13.89
N ASP A 357 -6.16 14.69 12.73
CA ASP A 357 -6.81 15.84 12.09
C ASP A 357 -8.31 15.52 11.94
N ASP A 358 -9.21 16.41 12.35
CA ASP A 358 -10.67 16.18 12.30
C ASP A 358 -11.15 15.81 10.88
N ARG A 359 -10.39 16.20 9.85
CA ARG A 359 -10.66 15.88 8.44
C ARG A 359 -10.40 14.41 8.09
N LEU A 360 -9.73 13.66 8.97
CA LEU A 360 -9.34 12.26 8.80
C LEU A 360 -10.20 11.30 9.65
N VAL A 361 -11.24 11.78 10.32
CA VAL A 361 -12.09 10.92 11.18
C VAL A 361 -12.82 9.83 10.37
N ASP A 362 -13.24 10.14 9.14
CA ASP A 362 -14.00 9.25 8.26
C ASP A 362 -13.24 8.89 6.98
N VAL A 363 -11.99 8.43 7.14
CA VAL A 363 -11.20 7.89 6.02
C VAL A 363 -11.90 6.62 5.51
N PRO A 364 -12.20 6.51 4.20
CA PRO A 364 -12.79 5.30 3.63
C PRO A 364 -11.93 4.07 3.93
N ALA A 365 -12.57 3.00 4.37
CA ALA A 365 -11.87 1.80 4.82
C ALA A 365 -11.01 1.16 3.71
N GLY A 366 -11.50 1.12 2.47
CA GLY A 366 -10.72 0.65 1.31
C GLY A 366 -9.47 1.50 1.07
N PHE A 367 -9.62 2.83 1.08
CA PHE A 367 -8.48 3.76 0.94
C PHE A 367 -7.47 3.60 2.09
N TRP A 368 -7.95 3.47 3.32
CA TRP A 368 -7.10 3.21 4.48
C TRP A 368 -6.32 1.89 4.32
N ASN A 369 -6.98 0.81 3.91
CA ASN A 369 -6.36 -0.50 3.73
C ASN A 369 -5.30 -0.47 2.62
N ARG A 370 -5.58 0.26 1.53
CA ARG A 370 -4.61 0.53 0.45
C ARG A 370 -3.36 1.23 0.94
N CYS A 371 -3.53 2.34 1.67
CA CYS A 371 -2.41 3.09 2.24
C CYS A 371 -1.57 2.23 3.19
N ARG A 372 -2.22 1.39 4.01
CA ARG A 372 -1.56 0.45 4.92
C ARG A 372 -0.71 -0.60 4.20
N ILE A 373 -1.26 -1.22 3.15
CA ILE A 373 -0.54 -2.20 2.32
C ILE A 373 0.65 -1.51 1.63
N TRP A 374 0.41 -0.35 1.02
CA TRP A 374 1.45 0.45 0.39
C TRP A 374 2.60 0.77 1.35
N ALA A 375 2.28 1.31 2.53
CA ALA A 375 3.27 1.64 3.56
C ALA A 375 4.06 0.40 4.03
N THR A 376 3.43 -0.78 4.03
CA THR A 376 4.12 -2.03 4.41
C THR A 376 5.19 -2.41 3.41
N ILE A 377 4.91 -2.26 2.11
CA ILE A 377 5.88 -2.55 1.05
C ILE A 377 6.99 -1.50 1.03
N GLU A 378 6.68 -0.21 1.14
CA GLU A 378 7.71 0.84 1.17
C GLU A 378 8.69 0.66 2.34
N GLU A 379 8.20 0.31 3.52
CA GLU A 379 9.08 0.04 4.66
C GLU A 379 10.02 -1.13 4.41
N ALA A 380 9.51 -2.21 3.83
CA ALA A 380 10.30 -3.38 3.52
C ALA A 380 11.34 -3.07 2.42
N LEU A 381 10.98 -2.30 1.40
CA LEU A 381 11.93 -1.87 0.37
C LEU A 381 13.10 -1.07 0.95
N HIS A 382 12.81 -0.11 1.85
CA HIS A 382 13.86 0.67 2.51
C HIS A 382 14.79 -0.18 3.39
N GLN A 383 14.30 -1.29 3.94
CA GLN A 383 15.07 -2.16 4.83
C GLN A 383 15.92 -3.20 4.09
N TYR A 384 15.46 -3.72 2.95
CA TYR A 384 16.02 -4.94 2.35
C TYR A 384 16.56 -4.78 0.93
N VAL A 385 16.25 -3.68 0.24
CA VAL A 385 16.63 -3.49 -1.16
C VAL A 385 17.52 -2.26 -1.34
N PHE A 386 17.41 -1.27 -0.46
CA PHE A 386 18.09 0.02 -0.59
C PHE A 386 19.11 0.33 0.51
N GLU A 387 19.40 -0.65 1.40
CA GLU A 387 20.62 -0.69 2.23
C GLU A 387 21.66 -1.59 1.56
#